data_AF-A0A1A8QZY5-F1
#
_entry.id   AF-A0A1A8QZY5-F1
#
_cell.length_a   1.000
_cell.length_b   1.000
_cell.length_c   1.000
_cell.angle_alpha   90.00
_cell.angle_beta   90.00
_cell.angle_gamma   90.00
#
_symmetry.space_group_name_H-M   'P 1'
#
loop_
_entity.id
_entity.type
_entity.pdbx_description
1 polymer ?
#
loop_
_entity_poly.entity_id
_entity_poly.type
_entity_poly.pdbx_seq_one_letter_code
_entity_poly.pdbx_strand_id
1 'polypeptide(L)'
;PQSKNFLDDIDEELESDGKHNGSISAEDARGSTPQMRFSKTCVKNVFTVLLIFIYLLLTAVAAFLAYQTISDFMVKLSQPVMSVTYKEFDSFSPPGIALFPGKAQLLSCKHHYHDYIPPLVQPGKPQEGDCEIIHVTYFGPFSNETEKHALVVRGPADVRNKELIFMQFSQNETEEDFSAITYMLFAKFSDLTDSANKTEFMRACERNYSIWTFSGGFRTWVKMSLVRTSGKINDAVEFRQESSVVKFNDKRPVSEQTNELFFVVFEWRDAYIQEIRLVVTANPWSSLAILCGVFMALFKAANFAKLTITWIIRMRKRHLRNKVKELRPIT
;
A
#
# COMPACT_ATOMS: atom_id res chain seq x y z
N PRO A 1 40.41 -54.67 -33.28
CA PRO A 1 39.46 -53.54 -33.48
C PRO A 1 39.62 -52.52 -32.35
N GLN A 2 40.13 -51.34 -32.71
CA GLN A 2 40.64 -50.28 -31.83
C GLN A 2 39.55 -49.66 -30.95
N SER A 3 39.78 -49.62 -29.63
CA SER A 3 39.13 -48.67 -28.73
C SER A 3 40.05 -47.44 -28.68
N LYS A 4 39.69 -46.41 -29.43
CA LYS A 4 40.37 -45.11 -29.41
C LYS A 4 39.75 -44.23 -28.33
N ASN A 5 40.65 -43.58 -27.61
CA ASN A 5 40.49 -42.74 -26.42
C ASN A 5 39.43 -41.64 -26.57
N PHE A 6 38.49 -41.58 -25.63
CA PHE A 6 37.63 -40.42 -25.34
C PHE A 6 38.21 -39.56 -24.19
N LEU A 7 39.40 -39.90 -23.71
CA LEU A 7 40.03 -39.30 -22.52
C LEU A 7 41.20 -38.37 -22.86
N ASP A 8 41.66 -38.33 -24.11
CA ASP A 8 42.77 -37.44 -24.52
C ASP A 8 42.27 -36.03 -24.92
N ASP A 9 40.99 -35.86 -25.29
CA ASP A 9 40.43 -34.57 -25.74
C ASP A 9 40.27 -33.52 -24.62
N ILE A 10 40.51 -33.88 -23.36
CA ILE A 10 40.41 -32.95 -22.22
C ILE A 10 41.80 -32.40 -21.83
N ASP A 11 42.89 -33.06 -22.22
CA ASP A 11 44.24 -32.69 -21.81
C ASP A 11 44.91 -31.67 -22.77
N GLU A 12 44.38 -31.42 -23.97
CA GLU A 12 44.95 -30.42 -24.91
C GLU A 12 44.52 -28.97 -24.67
N GLU A 13 43.51 -28.69 -23.84
CA GLU A 13 43.03 -27.31 -23.62
C GLU A 13 43.75 -26.57 -22.47
N LEU A 14 44.78 -27.18 -21.86
CA LEU A 14 45.47 -26.63 -20.67
C LEU A 14 46.99 -26.39 -20.83
N GLU A 15 47.59 -26.64 -21.99
CA GLU A 15 49.00 -26.33 -22.26
C GLU A 15 49.16 -25.42 -23.50
N SER A 16 48.69 -24.17 -23.41
CA SER A 16 49.13 -23.12 -24.34
C SER A 16 49.15 -21.76 -23.64
N ASP A 17 50.05 -21.63 -22.66
CA ASP A 17 50.51 -20.33 -22.19
C ASP A 17 51.97 -20.46 -21.72
N GLY A 18 52.88 -19.86 -22.48
CA GLY A 18 54.25 -19.59 -22.04
C GLY A 18 55.35 -20.29 -22.83
N LYS A 19 55.81 -19.65 -23.92
CA LYS A 19 57.22 -19.66 -24.32
C LYS A 19 57.57 -18.41 -25.13
N HIS A 20 58.11 -17.42 -24.41
CA HIS A 20 58.82 -16.28 -24.96
C HIS A 20 60.18 -16.77 -25.45
N ASN A 21 60.49 -16.64 -26.74
CA ASN A 21 61.87 -16.73 -27.24
C ASN A 21 62.07 -15.62 -28.28
N GLY A 22 62.98 -14.70 -27.96
CA GLY A 22 63.42 -13.65 -28.86
C GLY A 22 64.37 -14.20 -29.92
N SER A 23 64.21 -13.70 -31.14
CA SER A 23 65.27 -13.69 -32.15
C SER A 23 65.03 -12.45 -33.02
N ILE A 24 66.02 -11.56 -32.99
CA ILE A 24 66.12 -10.36 -33.83
C ILE A 24 66.49 -10.80 -35.25
N SER A 25 65.77 -10.31 -36.25
CA SER A 25 66.39 -9.96 -37.55
C SER A 25 65.52 -8.91 -38.27
N ALA A 26 66.09 -7.72 -38.44
CA ALA A 26 65.76 -6.76 -39.49
C ALA A 26 66.25 -7.33 -40.85
N GLU A 27 65.83 -6.95 -42.05
CA GLU A 27 65.03 -5.88 -42.67
C GLU A 27 64.18 -6.58 -43.76
N ASP A 28 63.00 -6.12 -44.18
CA ASP A 28 62.88 -5.17 -45.29
C ASP A 28 61.43 -4.65 -45.42
N ALA A 29 61.32 -3.35 -45.71
CA ALA A 29 60.09 -2.61 -45.83
C ALA A 29 59.57 -2.60 -47.28
N ARG A 30 58.30 -2.98 -47.49
CA ARG A 30 57.37 -2.35 -48.46
C ARG A 30 56.00 -3.02 -48.44
N GLY A 31 54.97 -2.27 -48.07
CA GLY A 31 53.58 -2.70 -48.18
C GLY A 31 52.72 -2.22 -47.02
N SER A 32 52.54 -0.91 -46.90
CA SER A 32 51.62 -0.28 -45.96
C SER A 32 50.16 -0.49 -46.40
N THR A 33 49.56 -1.60 -46.00
CA THR A 33 48.12 -1.69 -45.75
C THR A 33 47.92 -1.58 -44.23
N PRO A 34 47.14 -0.61 -43.70
CA PRO A 34 46.81 -0.60 -42.29
C PRO A 34 45.78 -1.72 -42.09
N GLN A 35 46.29 -2.92 -41.86
CA GLN A 35 45.48 -4.04 -41.38
C GLN A 35 44.91 -3.58 -40.05
N MET A 36 43.60 -3.31 -40.01
CA MET A 36 42.86 -2.99 -38.79
C MET A 36 43.06 -4.12 -37.78
N ARG A 37 44.14 -4.05 -36.99
CA ARG A 37 44.23 -4.72 -35.69
C ARG A 37 43.34 -3.91 -34.75
N PHE A 38 42.03 -3.90 -35.01
CA PHE A 38 41.06 -3.63 -33.96
C PHE A 38 41.45 -4.54 -32.80
N SER A 39 41.79 -3.95 -31.66
CA SER A 39 42.39 -4.69 -30.57
C SER A 39 41.40 -5.77 -30.15
N LYS A 40 41.70 -7.04 -30.45
CA LYS A 40 40.88 -8.20 -30.08
C LYS A 40 40.49 -8.15 -28.60
N THR A 41 41.35 -7.57 -27.78
CA THR A 41 41.14 -7.27 -26.35
C THR A 41 40.03 -6.24 -26.09
N CYS A 42 39.94 -5.14 -26.85
CA CYS A 42 38.84 -4.17 -26.70
C CYS A 42 37.50 -4.77 -27.13
N VAL A 43 37.47 -5.51 -28.24
CA VAL A 43 36.26 -6.23 -28.68
C VAL A 43 35.84 -7.29 -27.66
N LYS A 44 36.80 -8.04 -27.10
CA LYS A 44 36.55 -9.02 -26.03
C LYS A 44 36.00 -8.34 -24.77
N ASN A 45 36.56 -7.22 -24.34
CA ASN A 45 36.10 -6.49 -23.17
C ASN A 45 34.70 -5.91 -23.37
N VAL A 46 34.42 -5.30 -24.54
CA VAL A 46 33.09 -4.80 -24.89
C VAL A 46 32.08 -5.94 -24.91
N PHE A 47 32.44 -7.10 -25.48
CA PHE A 47 31.59 -8.28 -25.49
C PHE A 47 31.36 -8.84 -24.07
N THR A 48 32.38 -8.86 -23.21
CA THR A 48 32.23 -9.26 -21.80
C THR A 48 31.30 -8.32 -21.05
N VAL A 49 31.45 -7.00 -21.23
CA VAL A 49 30.55 -6.01 -20.61
C VAL A 49 29.12 -6.18 -21.12
N LEU A 50 28.94 -6.39 -22.43
CA LEU A 50 27.63 -6.65 -23.02
C LEU A 50 26.99 -7.92 -22.44
N LEU A 51 27.76 -9.00 -22.30
CA LEU A 51 27.28 -10.23 -21.66
C LEU A 51 26.86 -9.99 -20.22
N ILE A 52 27.64 -9.22 -19.43
CA ILE A 52 27.26 -8.86 -18.05
C ILE A 52 25.90 -8.16 -18.02
N PHE A 53 25.67 -7.19 -18.91
CA PHE A 53 24.38 -6.51 -18.99
C PHE A 53 23.24 -7.45 -19.39
N ILE A 54 23.47 -8.36 -20.34
CA ILE A 54 22.48 -9.38 -20.73
C ILE A 54 22.15 -10.28 -19.53
N TYR A 55 23.15 -10.73 -18.77
CA TYR A 55 22.93 -11.55 -17.58
C TYR A 55 22.20 -10.80 -16.47
N LEU A 56 22.53 -9.53 -16.23
CA LEU A 56 21.80 -8.69 -15.27
C LEU A 56 20.35 -8.51 -15.69
N LEU A 57 20.09 -8.25 -16.98
CA LEU A 57 18.75 -8.12 -17.52
C LEU A 57 17.95 -9.42 -17.36
N LEU A 58 18.53 -10.56 -17.73
CA LEU A 58 17.89 -11.87 -17.56
C LEU A 58 17.57 -12.16 -16.09
N THR A 59 18.49 -11.82 -15.18
CA THR A 59 18.29 -11.98 -13.73
C THR A 59 17.17 -11.07 -13.23
N ALA A 60 17.12 -9.82 -13.69
CA ALA A 60 16.07 -8.87 -13.35
C ALA A 60 14.69 -9.36 -13.85
N VAL A 61 14.60 -9.87 -15.08
CA VAL A 61 13.38 -10.45 -15.64
C VAL A 61 12.93 -11.67 -14.83
N ALA A 62 13.84 -12.56 -14.45
CA ALA A 62 13.52 -13.72 -13.64
C ALA A 62 12.99 -13.33 -12.24
N ALA A 63 13.64 -12.38 -11.58
CA ALA A 63 13.20 -11.86 -10.29
C ALA A 63 11.85 -11.13 -10.39
N PHE A 64 11.62 -10.41 -11.47
CA PHE A 64 10.35 -9.74 -11.75
C PHE A 64 9.20 -10.75 -11.96
N LEU A 65 9.42 -11.80 -12.75
CA LEU A 65 8.40 -12.85 -12.95
C LEU A 65 8.10 -13.62 -11.66
N ALA A 66 9.13 -13.91 -10.86
CA ALA A 66 8.95 -14.53 -9.54
C ALA A 66 8.14 -13.61 -8.61
N TYR A 67 8.46 -12.31 -8.58
CA TYR A 67 7.72 -11.31 -7.80
C TYR A 67 6.25 -11.22 -8.23
N GLN A 68 5.97 -11.16 -9.54
CA GLN A 68 4.60 -11.16 -10.05
C GLN A 68 3.84 -12.42 -9.63
N THR A 69 4.48 -13.60 -9.76
CA THR A 69 3.87 -14.87 -9.36
C THR A 69 3.52 -14.90 -7.87
N ILE A 70 4.42 -14.38 -7.01
CA ILE A 70 4.17 -14.27 -5.57
C ILE A 70 3.02 -13.29 -5.30
N SER A 71 3.03 -12.12 -5.95
CA SER A 71 1.96 -11.14 -5.80
C SER A 71 0.60 -11.73 -6.18
N ASP A 72 0.52 -12.41 -7.33
CA ASP A 72 -0.71 -13.05 -7.81
C ASP A 72 -1.16 -14.18 -6.89
N PHE A 73 -0.23 -14.93 -6.31
CA PHE A 73 -0.54 -15.94 -5.30
C PHE A 73 -1.10 -15.31 -4.02
N MET A 74 -0.48 -14.24 -3.53
CA MET A 74 -0.93 -13.52 -2.33
C MET A 74 -2.33 -12.93 -2.50
N VAL A 75 -2.72 -12.54 -3.71
CA VAL A 75 -4.08 -12.07 -4.04
C VAL A 75 -5.12 -13.19 -3.98
N LYS A 76 -4.72 -14.45 -4.15
CA LYS A 76 -5.62 -15.61 -4.07
C LYS A 76 -5.87 -16.10 -2.64
N LEU A 77 -5.08 -15.66 -1.67
CA LEU A 77 -5.28 -15.98 -0.26
C LEU A 77 -6.47 -15.19 0.31
N SER A 78 -7.26 -15.81 1.17
CA SER A 78 -8.49 -15.22 1.71
C SER A 78 -8.23 -14.10 2.74
N GLN A 79 -7.11 -14.17 3.47
CA GLN A 79 -6.72 -13.21 4.51
C GLN A 79 -5.19 -13.03 4.53
N PRO A 80 -4.61 -12.37 3.51
CA PRO A 80 -3.19 -12.11 3.50
C PRO A 80 -2.82 -11.09 4.58
N VAL A 81 -1.59 -11.21 5.10
CA VAL A 81 -1.05 -10.21 6.04
C VAL A 81 -0.86 -8.89 5.29
N MET A 82 -1.41 -7.82 5.87
CA MET A 82 -1.32 -6.46 5.35
C MET A 82 -0.28 -5.66 6.14
N SER A 83 0.37 -4.75 5.45
CA SER A 83 1.22 -3.71 6.02
C SER A 83 0.47 -2.39 6.12
N VAL A 84 0.91 -1.54 7.03
CA VAL A 84 0.35 -0.21 7.25
C VAL A 84 1.40 0.82 6.85
N THR A 85 0.99 1.77 6.02
CA THR A 85 1.81 2.93 5.64
C THR A 85 1.02 4.20 5.89
N TYR A 86 1.69 5.22 6.41
CA TYR A 86 1.08 6.53 6.65
C TYR A 86 1.56 7.49 5.56
N LYS A 87 0.61 8.12 4.87
CA LYS A 87 0.90 9.12 3.86
C LYS A 87 0.34 10.46 4.29
N GLU A 88 1.20 11.46 4.35
CA GLU A 88 0.83 12.83 4.70
C GLU A 88 0.11 13.52 3.55
N PHE A 89 -0.94 14.28 3.86
CA PHE A 89 -1.70 15.10 2.94
C PHE A 89 -1.98 16.47 3.57
N ASP A 90 -1.87 17.50 2.74
CA ASP A 90 -2.10 18.88 3.18
C ASP A 90 -3.59 19.24 3.26
N SER A 91 -4.38 18.62 2.39
CA SER A 91 -5.83 18.79 2.31
C SER A 91 -6.48 17.47 1.90
N PHE A 92 -7.60 17.14 2.54
CA PHE A 92 -8.42 16.01 2.16
C PHE A 92 -9.52 16.43 1.18
N SER A 93 -10.01 15.48 0.39
CA SER A 93 -11.32 15.67 -0.23
C SER A 93 -12.37 15.81 0.88
N PRO A 94 -13.28 16.80 0.81
CA PRO A 94 -14.29 16.98 1.84
C PRO A 94 -15.11 15.70 2.00
N PRO A 95 -15.18 15.09 3.20
CA PRO A 95 -15.97 13.90 3.43
C PRO A 95 -17.45 14.25 3.44
N GLY A 96 -18.30 13.29 3.14
CA GLY A 96 -19.74 13.45 3.33
C GLY A 96 -20.14 12.99 4.72
N ILE A 97 -20.81 13.86 5.48
CA ILE A 97 -21.34 13.57 6.80
C ILE A 97 -22.84 13.38 6.67
N ALA A 98 -23.29 12.14 6.59
CA ALA A 98 -24.71 11.81 6.51
C ALA A 98 -25.30 11.66 7.91
N LEU A 99 -26.13 12.60 8.32
CA LEU A 99 -26.82 12.62 9.61
C LEU A 99 -28.24 12.11 9.45
N PHE A 100 -28.71 11.37 10.45
CA PHE A 100 -30.07 10.83 10.54
C PHE A 100 -30.78 11.48 11.74
N PRO A 101 -31.21 12.75 11.61
CA PRO A 101 -31.74 13.52 12.72
C PRO A 101 -33.15 13.09 13.16
N GLY A 102 -33.88 12.32 12.34
CA GLY A 102 -35.25 11.91 12.66
C GLY A 102 -36.17 13.12 12.83
N LYS A 103 -36.66 13.35 14.05
CA LYS A 103 -37.50 14.51 14.41
C LYS A 103 -36.69 15.76 14.78
N ALA A 104 -35.37 15.65 14.96
CA ALA A 104 -34.51 16.77 15.28
C ALA A 104 -34.33 17.71 14.07
N GLN A 105 -34.23 19.00 14.34
CA GLN A 105 -34.03 20.03 13.33
C GLN A 105 -32.61 20.60 13.45
N LEU A 106 -31.92 20.76 12.32
CA LEU A 106 -30.65 21.46 12.26
C LEU A 106 -30.91 22.97 12.48
N LEU A 107 -30.33 23.53 13.53
CA LEU A 107 -30.45 24.94 13.88
C LEU A 107 -29.33 25.78 13.29
N SER A 108 -28.12 25.25 13.23
CA SER A 108 -26.96 25.96 12.69
C SER A 108 -25.93 24.96 12.20
N CYS A 109 -25.24 25.31 11.12
CA CYS A 109 -24.08 24.61 10.62
C CYS A 109 -23.07 25.65 10.14
N LYS A 110 -21.85 25.62 10.71
CA LYS A 110 -20.77 26.53 10.29
C LYS A 110 -19.41 25.87 10.21
N HIS A 111 -18.63 26.25 9.21
CA HIS A 111 -17.21 25.96 9.17
C HIS A 111 -16.43 26.98 10.02
N HIS A 112 -15.48 26.47 10.81
CA HIS A 112 -14.54 27.27 11.57
C HIS A 112 -13.12 26.78 11.29
N TYR A 113 -12.14 27.63 11.61
CA TYR A 113 -10.72 27.37 11.36
C TYR A 113 -9.92 27.64 12.63
N HIS A 114 -8.72 27.06 12.70
CA HIS A 114 -7.76 27.25 13.77
C HIS A 114 -8.25 26.79 15.16
N ASP A 115 -9.02 25.69 15.22
CA ASP A 115 -9.60 25.13 16.45
C ASP A 115 -10.52 26.09 17.24
N TYR A 116 -10.92 27.21 16.64
CA TYR A 116 -11.67 28.24 17.35
C TYR A 116 -13.16 28.21 17.00
N ILE A 117 -13.99 27.79 17.96
CA ILE A 117 -15.45 27.91 17.88
C ILE A 117 -15.88 29.08 18.78
N PRO A 118 -16.52 30.13 18.23
CA PRO A 118 -16.98 31.24 19.04
C PRO A 118 -18.03 30.78 20.07
N PRO A 119 -18.16 31.49 21.20
CA PRO A 119 -19.21 31.20 22.18
C PRO A 119 -20.60 31.21 21.54
N LEU A 120 -21.48 30.32 21.99
CA LEU A 120 -22.83 30.19 21.47
C LEU A 120 -23.63 31.46 21.78
N VAL A 121 -24.06 32.17 20.72
CA VAL A 121 -24.96 33.31 20.82
C VAL A 121 -26.37 32.77 20.61
N GLN A 122 -27.17 32.67 21.67
CA GLN A 122 -28.55 32.15 21.65
C GLN A 122 -28.67 30.67 21.23
N PRO A 123 -28.26 29.73 22.10
CA PRO A 123 -28.51 28.31 21.88
C PRO A 123 -30.03 28.03 21.75
N GLY A 124 -30.39 27.04 20.95
CA GLY A 124 -31.79 26.64 20.72
C GLY A 124 -32.58 27.46 19.71
N LYS A 125 -32.05 28.57 19.19
CA LYS A 125 -32.66 29.31 18.07
C LYS A 125 -31.97 28.99 16.74
N PRO A 126 -32.70 28.97 15.62
CA PRO A 126 -32.09 28.86 14.30
C PRO A 126 -31.11 30.01 14.03
N GLN A 127 -29.97 29.70 13.43
CA GLN A 127 -28.96 30.67 13.02
C GLN A 127 -28.60 30.41 11.57
N GLU A 128 -28.26 31.46 10.84
CA GLU A 128 -27.78 31.35 9.46
C GLU A 128 -26.53 30.48 9.42
N GLY A 129 -26.56 29.42 8.62
CA GLY A 129 -25.45 28.50 8.40
C GLY A 129 -24.79 28.73 7.03
N ASP A 130 -23.52 28.38 6.92
CA ASP A 130 -22.72 28.51 5.68
C ASP A 130 -22.38 27.16 5.04
N CYS A 131 -22.97 26.08 5.53
CA CYS A 131 -22.69 24.73 5.07
C CYS A 131 -23.44 24.37 3.78
N GLU A 132 -22.80 23.54 2.96
CA GLU A 132 -23.45 22.86 1.84
C GLU A 132 -24.15 21.59 2.34
N ILE A 133 -25.47 21.53 2.13
CA ILE A 133 -26.35 20.48 2.67
C ILE A 133 -27.18 19.86 1.55
N ILE A 134 -27.25 18.52 1.52
CA ILE A 134 -28.10 17.75 0.61
C ILE A 134 -29.02 16.85 1.42
N HIS A 135 -30.33 16.93 1.19
CA HIS A 135 -31.31 16.01 1.77
C HIS A 135 -31.52 14.82 0.83
N VAL A 136 -31.42 13.60 1.37
CA VAL A 136 -31.66 12.37 0.60
C VAL A 136 -32.60 11.47 1.39
N THR A 137 -33.69 11.06 0.73
CA THR A 137 -34.61 10.05 1.25
C THR A 137 -34.35 8.72 0.55
N TYR A 138 -34.18 7.66 1.33
CA TYR A 138 -33.93 6.31 0.80
C TYR A 138 -34.41 5.21 1.75
N PHE A 139 -34.62 4.01 1.22
CA PHE A 139 -34.94 2.84 2.04
C PHE A 139 -33.65 2.11 2.43
N GLY A 140 -33.51 1.86 3.73
CA GLY A 140 -32.33 1.21 4.33
C GLY A 140 -32.05 -0.18 3.75
N PRO A 141 -30.79 -0.62 3.70
CA PRO A 141 -30.41 -1.92 3.15
C PRO A 141 -30.69 -3.10 4.08
N PHE A 142 -30.84 -2.86 5.39
CA PHE A 142 -30.99 -3.91 6.41
C PHE A 142 -32.43 -4.06 6.90
N SER A 143 -33.22 -3.00 6.83
CA SER A 143 -34.64 -3.00 7.14
C SER A 143 -35.42 -2.67 5.88
N ASN A 144 -35.98 -3.70 5.23
CA ASN A 144 -36.56 -3.61 3.89
C ASN A 144 -37.80 -2.70 3.76
N GLU A 145 -38.22 -2.02 4.83
CA GLU A 145 -39.44 -1.20 4.85
C GLU A 145 -39.27 0.14 5.58
N THR A 146 -38.07 0.48 6.06
CA THR A 146 -37.86 1.75 6.80
C THR A 146 -37.34 2.82 5.86
N GLU A 147 -38.19 3.79 5.54
CA GLU A 147 -37.78 5.03 4.90
C GLU A 147 -36.90 5.84 5.85
N LYS A 148 -35.72 6.23 5.39
CA LYS A 148 -34.76 7.04 6.13
C LYS A 148 -34.57 8.38 5.45
N HIS A 149 -34.54 9.43 6.25
CA HIS A 149 -34.20 10.78 5.82
C HIS A 149 -32.79 11.11 6.30
N ALA A 150 -31.87 11.26 5.35
CA ALA A 150 -30.50 11.68 5.62
C ALA A 150 -30.32 13.16 5.29
N LEU A 151 -29.72 13.89 6.23
CA LEU A 151 -29.19 15.23 6.04
C LEU A 151 -27.68 15.09 5.83
N VAL A 152 -27.20 15.28 4.60
CA VAL A 152 -25.79 15.11 4.27
C VAL A 152 -25.11 16.47 4.20
N VAL A 153 -24.04 16.64 4.96
CA VAL A 153 -23.27 17.89 5.01
C VAL A 153 -21.86 17.67 4.45
N ARG A 154 -21.35 18.66 3.71
CA ARG A 154 -19.94 18.70 3.30
C ARG A 154 -19.05 18.91 4.53
N GLY A 155 -18.23 17.92 4.86
CA GLY A 155 -17.29 18.00 5.99
C GLY A 155 -16.06 18.88 5.71
N PRO A 156 -15.18 19.03 6.71
CA PRO A 156 -13.95 19.81 6.58
C PRO A 156 -12.94 19.13 5.64
N ALA A 157 -12.09 19.93 5.00
CA ALA A 157 -11.09 19.48 4.04
C ALA A 157 -9.66 19.95 4.38
N ASP A 158 -9.53 21.13 4.97
CA ASP A 158 -8.25 21.76 5.24
C ASP A 158 -7.73 21.41 6.65
N VAL A 159 -6.81 20.44 6.70
CA VAL A 159 -6.22 19.97 7.96
C VAL A 159 -5.18 20.95 8.48
N ARG A 160 -4.44 21.62 7.59
CA ARG A 160 -3.38 22.56 8.00
C ARG A 160 -3.95 23.77 8.71
N ASN A 161 -5.06 24.31 8.20
CA ASN A 161 -5.77 25.40 8.85
C ASN A 161 -6.68 24.93 9.99
N LYS A 162 -6.68 23.63 10.30
CA LYS A 162 -7.54 23.01 11.31
C LYS A 162 -9.00 23.40 11.13
N GLU A 163 -9.49 23.15 9.91
CA GLU A 163 -10.89 23.32 9.57
C GLU A 163 -11.72 22.31 10.37
N LEU A 164 -12.79 22.81 10.96
CA LEU A 164 -13.79 22.02 11.64
C LEU A 164 -15.18 22.51 11.26
N ILE A 165 -16.16 21.62 11.32
CA ILE A 165 -17.56 21.96 11.10
C ILE A 165 -18.32 21.80 12.40
N PHE A 166 -19.00 22.85 12.83
CA PHE A 166 -19.81 22.86 14.03
C PHE A 166 -21.29 22.86 13.66
N MET A 167 -22.03 21.88 14.17
CA MET A 167 -23.46 21.74 13.94
C MET A 167 -24.22 21.71 15.24
N GLN A 168 -25.37 22.39 15.22
CA GLN A 168 -26.31 22.46 16.33
C GLN A 168 -27.67 21.94 15.88
N PHE A 169 -28.27 21.05 16.66
CA PHE A 169 -29.61 20.55 16.45
C PHE A 169 -30.50 20.82 17.66
N SER A 170 -31.80 20.82 17.43
CA SER A 170 -32.82 20.86 18.47
C SER A 170 -33.86 19.81 18.20
N GLN A 171 -34.28 19.11 19.25
CA GLN A 171 -35.40 18.20 19.21
C GLN A 171 -36.36 18.57 20.33
N ASN A 172 -37.61 18.80 19.96
CA ASN A 172 -38.69 18.91 20.94
C ASN A 172 -39.03 17.50 21.47
N GLU A 173 -39.81 17.44 22.55
CA GLU A 173 -40.24 16.21 23.26
C GLU A 173 -40.09 14.91 22.47
N THR A 174 -39.28 14.01 23.00
CA THR A 174 -39.08 12.66 22.47
C THR A 174 -39.84 11.65 23.31
N GLU A 175 -40.57 10.75 22.65
CA GLU A 175 -41.08 9.51 23.28
C GLU A 175 -39.95 8.50 23.57
N GLU A 176 -38.73 8.81 23.14
CA GLU A 176 -37.54 7.98 23.30
C GLU A 176 -36.83 8.28 24.62
N ASP A 177 -36.39 7.22 25.30
CA ASP A 177 -35.64 7.30 26.57
C ASP A 177 -34.25 7.94 26.39
N PHE A 178 -33.72 7.95 25.16
CA PHE A 178 -32.39 8.45 24.84
C PHE A 178 -32.45 9.37 23.63
N SER A 179 -32.10 10.65 23.83
CA SER A 179 -31.96 11.61 22.74
C SER A 179 -30.62 11.42 22.04
N ALA A 180 -30.63 10.92 20.81
CA ALA A 180 -29.43 10.67 20.05
C ALA A 180 -29.61 10.89 18.53
N ILE A 181 -28.56 11.33 17.86
CA ILE A 181 -28.53 11.46 16.39
C ILE A 181 -27.46 10.54 15.84
N THR A 182 -27.87 9.72 14.89
CA THR A 182 -27.00 8.77 14.21
C THR A 182 -26.38 9.43 12.98
N TYR A 183 -25.15 9.06 12.62
CA TYR A 183 -24.47 9.55 11.44
C TYR A 183 -23.56 8.50 10.80
N MET A 184 -23.25 8.71 9.54
CA MET A 184 -22.35 7.91 8.72
C MET A 184 -21.39 8.83 7.97
N LEU A 185 -20.16 8.40 7.78
CA LEU A 185 -19.14 9.13 7.04
C LEU A 185 -18.80 8.39 5.74
N PHE A 186 -18.70 9.11 4.64
CA PHE A 186 -18.20 8.60 3.37
C PHE A 186 -17.11 9.50 2.79
N ALA A 187 -16.23 8.93 1.96
CA ALA A 187 -14.90 9.49 1.68
C ALA A 187 -14.93 10.86 0.98
N LYS A 188 -15.88 11.07 0.06
CA LYS A 188 -15.95 12.29 -0.74
C LYS A 188 -17.40 12.73 -0.90
N PHE A 189 -17.69 13.96 -0.49
CA PHE A 189 -18.98 14.58 -0.69
C PHE A 189 -19.35 14.70 -2.18
N SER A 190 -18.37 14.97 -3.04
CA SER A 190 -18.56 15.03 -4.50
C SER A 190 -19.13 13.74 -5.08
N ASP A 191 -18.79 12.57 -4.53
CA ASP A 191 -19.29 11.29 -5.04
C ASP A 191 -20.82 11.20 -4.91
N LEU A 192 -21.42 11.87 -3.91
CA LEU A 192 -22.88 12.00 -3.78
C LEU A 192 -23.43 13.02 -4.78
N THR A 193 -22.80 14.20 -4.88
CA THR A 193 -23.26 15.29 -5.76
C THR A 193 -23.24 14.87 -7.24
N ASP A 194 -22.19 14.15 -7.64
CA ASP A 194 -21.96 13.68 -9.01
C ASP A 194 -22.70 12.35 -9.31
N SER A 195 -23.26 11.69 -8.29
CA SER A 195 -24.00 10.44 -8.48
C SER A 195 -25.30 10.66 -9.25
N ALA A 196 -25.54 9.83 -10.27
CA ALA A 196 -26.81 9.83 -11.01
C ALA A 196 -28.00 9.42 -10.13
N ASN A 197 -27.77 8.51 -9.17
CA ASN A 197 -28.78 8.01 -8.25
C ASN A 197 -28.31 8.12 -6.79
N LYS A 198 -28.65 9.25 -6.14
CA LYS A 198 -28.27 9.56 -4.75
C LYS A 198 -28.82 8.54 -3.76
N THR A 199 -30.04 8.03 -3.99
CA THR A 199 -30.71 7.04 -3.13
C THR A 199 -29.94 5.71 -3.12
N GLU A 200 -29.52 5.24 -4.30
CA GLU A 200 -28.73 4.01 -4.42
C GLU A 200 -27.31 4.18 -3.83
N PHE A 201 -26.70 5.34 -4.06
CA PHE A 201 -25.41 5.68 -3.44
C PHE A 201 -25.49 5.64 -1.91
N MET A 202 -26.50 6.28 -1.31
CA MET A 202 -26.68 6.28 0.14
C MET A 202 -26.93 4.87 0.69
N ARG A 203 -27.73 4.06 -0.01
CA ARG A 203 -27.95 2.66 0.36
C ARG A 203 -26.66 1.83 0.30
N ALA A 204 -25.81 2.05 -0.70
CA ALA A 204 -24.52 1.38 -0.82
C ALA A 204 -23.54 1.83 0.27
N CYS A 205 -23.55 3.11 0.61
CA CYS A 205 -22.77 3.67 1.71
C CYS A 205 -23.14 3.00 3.04
N GLU A 206 -24.43 2.89 3.36
CA GLU A 206 -24.88 2.27 4.62
C GLU A 206 -24.49 0.78 4.72
N ARG A 207 -24.35 0.08 3.59
CA ARG A 207 -23.86 -1.31 3.57
C ARG A 207 -22.36 -1.43 3.88
N ASN A 208 -21.58 -0.44 3.47
CA ASN A 208 -20.12 -0.54 3.42
C ASN A 208 -19.42 0.25 4.52
N TYR A 209 -20.03 1.33 5.01
CA TYR A 209 -19.44 2.21 6.02
C TYR A 209 -20.06 1.98 7.38
N SER A 210 -19.27 2.26 8.42
CA SER A 210 -19.73 2.23 9.79
C SER A 210 -20.64 3.42 10.12
N ILE A 211 -21.52 3.17 11.07
CA ILE A 211 -22.49 4.13 11.57
C ILE A 211 -22.16 4.41 13.04
N TRP A 212 -22.22 5.68 13.44
CA TRP A 212 -21.98 6.15 14.79
C TRP A 212 -23.13 7.01 15.28
N THR A 213 -23.13 7.33 16.58
CA THR A 213 -24.21 8.08 17.21
C THR A 213 -23.62 9.06 18.22
N PHE A 214 -24.17 10.27 18.30
CA PHE A 214 -23.86 11.24 19.35
C PHE A 214 -25.12 11.58 20.15
N SER A 215 -24.93 11.85 21.44
CA SER A 215 -26.00 12.10 22.40
C SER A 215 -26.37 13.59 22.49
N GLY A 216 -27.63 13.86 22.81
CA GLY A 216 -28.12 15.19 23.22
C GLY A 216 -27.56 15.60 24.58
N GLY A 217 -27.52 16.91 24.86
CA GLY A 217 -27.09 17.46 26.15
C GLY A 217 -25.57 17.59 26.29
N PHE A 218 -24.84 17.16 25.28
CA PHE A 218 -23.39 17.25 25.22
C PHE A 218 -22.92 17.87 23.91
N ARG A 219 -21.73 18.48 23.96
CA ARG A 219 -20.92 18.75 22.78
C ARG A 219 -20.02 17.56 22.51
N THR A 220 -20.25 16.90 21.37
CA THR A 220 -19.43 15.80 20.89
C THR A 220 -18.42 16.32 19.88
N TRP A 221 -17.14 16.19 20.21
CA TRP A 221 -16.01 16.41 19.30
C TRP A 221 -15.64 15.10 18.63
N VAL A 222 -15.81 15.03 17.32
CA VAL A 222 -15.51 13.86 16.49
C VAL A 222 -14.24 14.13 15.70
N LYS A 223 -13.14 13.50 16.11
CA LYS A 223 -11.88 13.54 15.38
C LYS A 223 -11.82 12.36 14.43
N MET A 224 -11.88 12.64 13.14
CA MET A 224 -11.87 11.62 12.09
C MET A 224 -10.47 11.40 11.50
N SER A 225 -10.19 10.16 11.13
CA SER A 225 -8.99 9.75 10.39
C SER A 225 -9.41 8.75 9.31
N LEU A 226 -8.75 8.80 8.15
CA LEU A 226 -9.12 8.00 6.99
C LEU A 226 -8.19 6.80 6.84
N VAL A 227 -8.79 5.62 6.72
CA VAL A 227 -8.10 4.38 6.41
C VAL A 227 -8.49 3.94 5.01
N ARG A 228 -7.50 3.75 4.13
CA ARG A 228 -7.70 3.15 2.81
C ARG A 228 -7.09 1.76 2.80
N THR A 229 -7.91 0.77 2.53
CA THR A 229 -7.49 -0.63 2.43
C THR A 229 -7.52 -1.04 0.97
N SER A 230 -6.35 -1.32 0.39
CA SER A 230 -6.28 -1.82 -0.98
C SER A 230 -6.69 -3.29 -1.03
N GLY A 231 -7.89 -3.53 -1.57
CA GLY A 231 -8.48 -4.85 -1.71
C GLY A 231 -8.16 -5.54 -3.03
N LYS A 232 -8.73 -6.72 -3.23
CA LYS A 232 -8.53 -7.59 -4.41
C LYS A 232 -9.04 -6.99 -5.73
N ILE A 233 -10.12 -6.21 -5.67
CA ILE A 233 -10.83 -5.67 -6.84
C ILE A 233 -10.99 -4.16 -6.68
N ASN A 234 -11.39 -3.73 -5.49
CA ASN A 234 -11.61 -2.33 -5.17
C ASN A 234 -10.84 -1.95 -3.90
N ASP A 235 -10.42 -0.70 -3.84
CA ASP A 235 -9.99 -0.08 -2.60
C ASP A 235 -11.23 0.13 -1.71
N ALA A 236 -11.16 -0.35 -0.48
CA ALA A 236 -12.12 -0.03 0.55
C ALA A 236 -11.64 1.20 1.32
N VAL A 237 -12.58 2.04 1.74
CA VAL A 237 -12.28 3.21 2.58
C VAL A 237 -13.09 3.07 3.86
N GLU A 238 -12.47 3.37 4.99
CA GLU A 238 -13.09 3.32 6.30
C GLU A 238 -12.66 4.54 7.11
N PHE A 239 -13.57 5.09 7.89
CA PHE A 239 -13.25 6.15 8.83
C PHE A 239 -13.01 5.56 10.21
N ARG A 240 -11.90 5.96 10.84
CA ARG A 240 -11.69 5.76 12.26
C ARG A 240 -11.99 7.06 12.96
N GLN A 241 -12.75 6.99 14.05
CA GLN A 241 -13.06 8.17 14.84
C GLN A 241 -12.63 8.04 16.29
N GLU A 242 -12.26 9.16 16.87
CA GLU A 242 -12.12 9.34 18.30
C GLU A 242 -13.09 10.43 18.74
N SER A 243 -14.03 10.07 19.61
CA SER A 243 -15.03 11.00 20.13
C SER A 243 -14.64 11.48 21.53
N SER A 244 -14.77 12.77 21.75
CA SER A 244 -14.65 13.41 23.06
C SER A 244 -15.95 14.12 23.39
N VAL A 245 -16.46 13.96 24.60
CA VAL A 245 -17.78 14.45 24.98
C VAL A 245 -17.63 15.44 26.13
N VAL A 246 -18.23 16.62 25.98
CA VAL A 246 -18.23 17.67 27.00
C VAL A 246 -19.67 18.07 27.31
N LYS A 247 -20.03 18.10 28.60
CA LYS A 247 -21.38 18.50 29.03
C LYS A 247 -21.70 19.93 28.58
N PHE A 248 -22.85 20.10 27.95
CA PHE A 248 -23.38 21.44 27.69
C PHE A 248 -24.07 21.96 28.96
N ASN A 249 -23.54 23.04 29.52
CA ASN A 249 -24.18 23.73 30.63
C ASN A 249 -25.16 24.75 30.06
N ASP A 250 -26.43 24.35 29.97
CA ASP A 250 -27.48 25.23 29.46
C ASP A 250 -27.71 26.42 30.41
N LYS A 251 -27.38 27.62 29.94
CA LYS A 251 -27.56 28.89 30.66
C LYS A 251 -28.86 29.61 30.30
N ARG A 252 -29.69 29.03 29.43
CA ARG A 252 -30.99 29.61 29.07
C ARG A 252 -31.91 29.68 30.29
N PRO A 253 -32.85 30.63 30.34
CA PRO A 253 -33.91 30.63 31.34
C PRO A 253 -34.69 29.30 31.32
N VAL A 254 -35.14 28.81 32.49
CA VAL A 254 -35.86 27.52 32.62
C VAL A 254 -37.08 27.45 31.69
N SER A 255 -37.74 28.58 31.42
CA SER A 255 -38.86 28.68 30.47
C SER A 255 -38.50 28.36 29.02
N GLU A 256 -37.23 28.50 28.64
CA GLU A 256 -36.72 28.22 27.28
C GLU A 256 -36.07 26.83 27.17
N GLN A 257 -35.94 26.08 28.28
CA GLN A 257 -35.35 24.74 28.34
C GLN A 257 -36.41 23.65 28.10
N THR A 258 -37.21 23.79 27.05
CA THR A 258 -38.26 22.81 26.70
C THR A 258 -37.81 21.79 25.68
N ASN A 259 -36.69 22.05 25.01
CA ASN A 259 -36.12 21.25 23.94
C ASN A 259 -34.73 20.72 24.28
N GLU A 260 -34.43 19.54 23.78
CA GLU A 260 -33.11 18.93 23.87
C GLU A 260 -32.22 19.45 22.75
N LEU A 261 -31.00 19.87 23.10
CA LEU A 261 -30.04 20.41 22.13
C LEU A 261 -28.91 19.42 21.89
N PHE A 262 -28.50 19.33 20.63
CA PHE A 262 -27.37 18.51 20.24
C PHE A 262 -26.29 19.38 19.64
N PHE A 263 -25.04 19.07 19.98
CA PHE A 263 -23.89 19.81 19.51
C PHE A 263 -22.84 18.81 19.04
N VAL A 264 -22.44 18.92 17.78
CA VAL A 264 -21.40 18.06 17.22
C VAL A 264 -20.40 18.90 16.45
N VAL A 265 -19.14 18.52 16.56
CA VAL A 265 -18.04 19.09 15.80
C VAL A 265 -17.32 17.96 15.09
N PHE A 266 -17.10 18.10 13.79
CA PHE A 266 -16.25 17.19 13.04
C PHE A 266 -14.97 17.90 12.63
N GLU A 267 -13.83 17.26 12.90
CA GLU A 267 -12.49 17.74 12.54
C GLU A 267 -11.61 16.57 12.13
N TRP A 268 -10.57 16.83 11.33
CA TRP A 268 -9.55 15.82 11.05
C TRP A 268 -8.60 15.67 12.24
N ARG A 269 -8.35 14.43 12.67
CA ARG A 269 -7.42 14.11 13.77
C ARG A 269 -5.97 14.37 13.38
N ASP A 270 -5.61 13.93 12.19
CA ASP A 270 -4.25 13.94 11.66
C ASP A 270 -4.23 14.23 10.15
N ALA A 271 -3.09 14.72 9.67
CA ALA A 271 -2.83 14.93 8.24
C ALA A 271 -2.42 13.63 7.53
N TYR A 272 -2.65 12.46 8.13
CA TYR A 272 -2.16 11.18 7.63
C TYR A 272 -3.32 10.28 7.19
N ILE A 273 -3.26 9.78 5.95
CA ILE A 273 -4.08 8.65 5.53
C ILE A 273 -3.34 7.37 5.88
N GLN A 274 -4.03 6.47 6.56
CA GLN A 274 -3.54 5.12 6.81
C GLN A 274 -3.83 4.26 5.59
N GLU A 275 -2.81 3.92 4.81
CA GLU A 275 -2.92 2.99 3.68
C GLU A 275 -2.54 1.57 4.12
N ILE A 276 -3.50 0.65 4.01
CA ILE A 276 -3.35 -0.78 4.30
C ILE A 276 -3.20 -1.51 2.96
N ARG A 277 -2.00 -2.03 2.70
CA ARG A 277 -1.65 -2.77 1.47
C ARG A 277 -0.99 -4.10 1.80
N LEU A 278 -1.01 -5.07 0.90
CA LEU A 278 -0.31 -6.35 1.11
C LEU A 278 1.18 -6.10 1.41
N VAL A 279 1.76 -6.83 2.37
CA VAL A 279 3.18 -6.62 2.77
C VAL A 279 4.12 -6.69 1.58
N VAL A 280 3.89 -7.64 0.68
CA VAL A 280 4.69 -7.84 -0.54
C VAL A 280 4.55 -6.66 -1.51
N THR A 281 3.36 -6.07 -1.62
CA THR A 281 3.11 -4.97 -2.56
C THR A 281 3.42 -3.59 -1.98
N ALA A 282 3.43 -3.44 -0.65
CA ALA A 282 3.77 -2.19 0.02
C ALA A 282 5.28 -1.92 0.03
N ASN A 283 6.10 -2.97 0.13
CA ASN A 283 7.56 -2.85 0.11
C ASN A 283 8.18 -3.76 -0.97
N PRO A 284 7.97 -3.42 -2.27
CA PRO A 284 8.42 -4.24 -3.39
C PRO A 284 9.94 -4.41 -3.41
N TRP A 285 10.68 -3.39 -2.95
CA TRP A 285 12.15 -3.43 -2.89
C TRP A 285 12.67 -4.49 -1.92
N SER A 286 12.02 -4.66 -0.77
CA SER A 286 12.42 -5.69 0.19
C SER A 286 12.14 -7.09 -0.35
N SER A 287 10.99 -7.30 -0.98
CA SER A 287 10.67 -8.59 -1.64
C SER A 287 11.64 -8.90 -2.78
N LEU A 288 11.99 -7.91 -3.60
CA LEU A 288 12.96 -8.07 -4.68
C LEU A 288 14.36 -8.40 -4.15
N ALA A 289 14.80 -7.74 -3.07
CA ALA A 289 16.08 -8.02 -2.43
C ALA A 289 16.15 -9.46 -1.91
N ILE A 290 15.07 -9.96 -1.30
CA ILE A 290 14.98 -11.36 -0.84
C ILE A 290 15.08 -12.32 -2.04
N LEU A 291 14.34 -12.06 -3.13
CA LEU A 291 14.41 -12.87 -4.34
C LEU A 291 15.82 -12.92 -4.94
N CYS A 292 16.48 -11.77 -5.06
CA CYS A 292 17.88 -11.71 -5.49
C CYS A 292 18.80 -12.53 -4.58
N GLY A 293 18.61 -12.45 -3.25
CA GLY A 293 19.35 -13.25 -2.29
C GLY A 293 19.15 -14.76 -2.48
N VAL A 294 17.92 -15.19 -2.71
CA VAL A 294 17.58 -16.60 -3.00
C VAL A 294 18.24 -17.07 -4.30
N PHE A 295 18.16 -16.29 -5.38
CA PHE A 295 18.81 -16.64 -6.65
C PHE A 295 20.32 -16.76 -6.49
N MET A 296 20.98 -15.81 -5.83
CA MET A 296 22.42 -15.88 -5.58
C MET A 296 22.80 -17.10 -4.74
N ALA A 297 22.02 -17.42 -3.70
CA ALA A 297 22.25 -18.60 -2.87
C ALA A 297 22.14 -19.90 -3.67
N LEU A 298 21.12 -20.01 -4.55
CA LEU A 298 20.94 -21.16 -5.44
C LEU A 298 22.12 -21.31 -6.42
N PHE A 299 22.56 -20.22 -7.06
CA PHE A 299 23.73 -20.26 -7.95
C PHE A 299 25.01 -20.66 -7.21
N LYS A 300 25.22 -20.12 -5.99
CA LYS A 300 26.37 -20.47 -5.17
C LYS A 300 26.35 -21.93 -4.73
N ALA A 301 25.17 -22.44 -4.34
CA ALA A 301 24.98 -23.84 -3.98
C ALA A 301 25.24 -24.79 -5.17
N ALA A 302 24.76 -24.43 -6.37
CA ALA A 302 25.00 -25.20 -7.59
C ALA A 302 26.50 -25.28 -7.93
N ASN A 303 27.23 -24.16 -7.82
CA ASN A 303 28.67 -24.13 -8.01
C ASN A 303 29.42 -24.98 -6.97
N PHE A 304 29.00 -24.90 -5.70
CA PHE A 304 29.56 -25.74 -4.64
C PHE A 304 29.30 -27.24 -4.90
N ALA A 305 28.11 -27.60 -5.37
CA ALA A 305 27.78 -28.97 -5.75
C ALA A 305 28.66 -29.48 -6.90
N LYS A 306 28.90 -28.65 -7.93
CA LYS A 306 29.82 -28.98 -9.04
C LYS A 306 31.25 -29.24 -8.54
N LEU A 307 31.75 -28.42 -7.62
CA LEU A 307 33.07 -28.62 -7.01
C LEU A 307 33.12 -29.90 -6.17
N THR A 308 32.07 -30.16 -5.39
CA THR A 308 31.93 -31.35 -4.56
C THR A 308 31.92 -32.63 -5.40
N ILE A 309 31.15 -32.66 -6.50
CA ILE A 309 31.13 -33.78 -7.45
C ILE A 309 32.54 -34.00 -8.03
N THR A 310 33.20 -32.93 -8.48
CA THR A 310 34.56 -33.01 -9.02
C THR A 310 35.54 -33.59 -7.99
N TRP A 311 35.41 -33.18 -6.73
CA TRP A 311 36.24 -33.66 -5.64
C TRP A 311 35.97 -35.13 -5.31
N ILE A 312 34.70 -35.56 -5.26
CA ILE A 312 34.30 -36.95 -5.08
C ILE A 312 34.87 -37.83 -6.19
N ILE A 313 34.78 -37.39 -7.46
CA ILE A 313 35.36 -38.12 -8.60
C ILE A 313 36.88 -38.24 -8.44
N ARG A 314 37.58 -37.15 -8.08
CA ARG A 314 39.03 -37.18 -7.83
C ARG A 314 39.39 -38.12 -6.69
N MET A 315 38.63 -38.10 -5.59
CA MET A 315 38.85 -38.98 -4.45
C MET A 315 38.63 -40.45 -4.81
N ARG A 316 37.56 -40.76 -5.55
CA ARG A 316 37.29 -42.12 -6.05
C ARG A 316 38.40 -42.63 -6.95
N LYS A 317 38.90 -41.78 -7.87
CA LYS A 317 40.07 -42.10 -8.70
C LYS A 317 41.33 -42.36 -7.86
N ARG A 318 41.57 -41.57 -6.80
CA ARG A 318 42.69 -41.78 -5.85
C ARG A 318 42.56 -43.10 -5.08
N HIS A 319 41.39 -43.40 -4.53
CA HIS A 319 41.14 -44.68 -3.84
C HIS A 319 41.35 -45.88 -4.75
N LEU A 320 40.89 -45.82 -6.01
CA LEU A 320 41.10 -46.89 -6.97
C LEU A 320 42.59 -47.09 -7.30
N ARG A 321 43.36 -46.00 -7.49
CA ARG A 321 44.81 -46.07 -7.69
C ARG A 321 45.54 -46.67 -6.49
N ASN A 322 45.13 -46.33 -5.26
CA ASN A 322 45.75 -46.88 -4.06
C ASN A 322 45.44 -48.38 -3.90
N LYS A 323 44.19 -48.82 -4.13
CA LYS A 323 43.84 -50.24 -4.14
C LYS A 323 44.64 -51.05 -5.18
N VAL A 324 44.85 -50.49 -6.38
CA VAL A 324 45.65 -51.14 -7.43
C VAL A 324 47.14 -51.23 -7.04
N LYS A 325 47.67 -50.27 -6.27
CA LYS A 325 49.04 -50.34 -5.75
C LYS A 325 49.19 -51.39 -4.66
N GLU A 326 48.20 -51.57 -3.79
CA GLU A 326 48.20 -52.59 -2.73
C GLU A 326 48.06 -54.03 -3.29
N LEU A 327 47.46 -54.19 -4.47
CA LEU A 327 47.26 -55.49 -5.13
C LEU A 327 48.41 -55.91 -6.08
N ARG A 328 49.47 -55.12 -6.23
CA ARG A 328 50.66 -55.55 -6.98
C ARG A 328 51.55 -56.38 -6.05
N PRO A 329 51.76 -57.69 -6.31
CA PRO A 329 52.74 -58.46 -5.56
C PRO A 329 54.12 -57.88 -5.81
N ILE A 330 54.89 -57.75 -4.73
CA ILE A 330 56.32 -57.44 -4.79
C ILE A 330 56.98 -58.69 -5.39
N THR A 331 57.48 -58.57 -6.61
CA THR A 331 58.29 -59.60 -7.26
C THR A 331 59.69 -59.08 -7.48
#